data_AF-A0A0F9WQV2-F1
#
_entry.id   AF-A0A0F9WQV2-F1
#
_cell.length_a   1.000
_cell.length_b   1.000
_cell.length_c   1.000
_cell.angle_alpha   90.00
_cell.angle_beta   90.00
_cell.angle_gamma   90.00
#
_symmetry.space_group_name_H-M   'P 1'
#
loop_
_entity.id
_entity.type
_entity.pdbx_description
1 polymer ?
#
loop_
_entity_poly.entity_id
_entity_poly.type
_entity_poly.pdbx_seq_one_letter_code
_entity_poly.pdbx_strand_id
1 'polypeptide(L)'
;MAAFYGVTGIVSLGTNDSNIKGWKLTVTRSTHDTTVFETGGAQKFKTFIGGHTEWSGSFEALADDTNLLTLADFDGVAAALSLTDGDGNTYTGNVILSNTAMENDHNDVAKFTSDFQGTGTLAVS
;
A
#
# COMPACT_ATOMS: atom_id res chain seq x y z
N MET A 1 -17.23 -14.29 15.91
CA MET A 1 -17.54 -12.96 15.32
C MET A 1 -16.51 -12.76 14.23
N ALA A 2 -16.92 -12.73 12.95
CA ALA A 2 -15.97 -12.45 11.88
C ALA A 2 -15.67 -10.94 11.96
N ALA A 3 -14.49 -10.60 12.47
CA ALA A 3 -14.02 -9.23 12.46
C ALA A 3 -13.59 -8.90 11.03
N PHE A 4 -14.24 -7.89 10.45
CA PHE A 4 -13.82 -7.30 9.19
C PHE A 4 -12.74 -6.27 9.53
N TYR A 5 -11.48 -6.64 9.33
CA TYR A 5 -10.33 -5.76 9.57
C TYR A 5 -10.11 -4.87 8.33
N GLY A 6 -9.90 -3.56 8.52
CA GLY A 6 -9.61 -2.59 7.44
C GLY A 6 -10.74 -1.64 7.03
N VAL A 7 -11.86 -1.60 7.78
CA VAL A 7 -13.07 -0.77 7.50
C VAL A 7 -12.89 0.72 7.84
N THR A 8 -11.81 1.11 8.51
CA THR A 8 -11.56 2.48 8.99
C THR A 8 -10.16 2.98 8.61
N GLY A 9 -9.67 2.59 7.44
CA GLY A 9 -8.48 3.21 6.88
C GLY A 9 -8.80 4.62 6.37
N ILE A 10 -7.88 5.55 6.52
CA ILE A 10 -7.96 6.88 5.90
C ILE A 10 -6.81 6.98 4.92
N VAL A 11 -7.09 7.05 3.62
CA VAL A 11 -6.06 7.44 2.66
C VAL A 11 -6.03 8.95 2.73
N SER A 12 -4.97 9.47 3.36
CA SER A 12 -4.56 10.84 3.15
C SER A 12 -3.75 10.89 1.86
N LEU A 13 -3.98 11.90 1.03
CA LEU A 13 -3.07 12.33 -0.02
C LEU A 13 -2.81 13.81 0.21
N GLY A 14 -1.71 14.12 0.88
CA GLY A 14 -1.43 15.48 1.34
C GLY A 14 -2.40 15.91 2.46
N THR A 15 -3.31 16.83 2.17
CA THR A 15 -4.30 17.35 3.13
C THR A 15 -5.72 16.80 2.94
N ASN A 16 -5.92 15.94 1.93
CA ASN A 16 -7.24 15.42 1.57
C ASN A 16 -7.37 13.99 2.10
N ASP A 17 -8.43 13.70 2.84
CA ASP A 17 -8.68 12.42 3.50
C ASP A 17 -9.93 11.74 2.93
N SER A 18 -9.81 10.62 2.24
CA SER A 18 -11.00 9.86 1.80
C SER A 18 -11.26 8.64 2.68
N ASN A 19 -12.56 8.37 2.89
CA ASN A 19 -13.03 7.20 3.63
C ASN A 19 -12.75 5.92 2.82
N ILE A 20 -11.81 5.09 3.31
CA ILE A 20 -11.46 3.82 2.65
C ILE A 20 -12.54 2.78 2.92
N LYS A 21 -13.01 2.13 1.85
CA LYS A 21 -13.86 0.93 1.92
C LYS A 21 -13.06 -0.34 2.12
N GLY A 22 -11.89 -0.42 1.48
CA GLY A 22 -10.95 -1.52 1.65
C GLY A 22 -9.59 -1.19 1.06
N TRP A 23 -8.56 -1.87 1.55
CA TRP A 23 -7.20 -1.73 1.04
C TRP A 23 -6.44 -3.05 1.14
N LYS A 24 -5.41 -3.16 0.29
CA LYS A 24 -4.44 -4.26 0.32
C LYS A 24 -3.05 -3.65 0.32
N LEU A 25 -2.18 -4.16 1.19
CA LEU A 25 -0.76 -3.85 1.21
C LEU A 25 0.02 -5.15 1.02
N THR A 26 1.05 -5.09 0.20
CA THR A 26 1.97 -6.20 -0.04
C THR A 26 3.39 -5.68 0.11
N VAL A 27 4.15 -6.30 1.01
CA VAL A 27 5.57 -6.02 1.21
C VAL A 27 6.34 -7.23 0.72
N THR A 28 7.27 -7.00 -0.21
CA THR A 28 8.15 -8.04 -0.74
C THR A 28 9.60 -7.65 -0.55
N ARG A 29 10.45 -8.66 -0.45
CA ARG A 29 11.90 -8.47 -0.42
C ARG A 29 12.54 -9.48 -1.35
N SER A 30 13.38 -9.00 -2.25
CA SER A 30 14.20 -9.87 -3.08
C SER A 30 15.26 -10.57 -2.23
N THR A 31 15.56 -11.82 -2.54
CA THR A 31 16.66 -12.57 -1.93
C THR A 31 17.56 -13.11 -3.03
N HIS A 32 18.86 -12.94 -2.86
CA HIS A 32 19.87 -13.40 -3.80
C HIS A 32 20.62 -14.57 -3.20
N ASP A 33 20.63 -15.70 -3.90
CA ASP A 33 21.42 -16.88 -3.53
C ASP A 33 22.91 -16.59 -3.78
N THR A 34 23.71 -16.74 -2.74
CA THR A 34 25.17 -16.51 -2.77
C THR A 34 25.95 -17.76 -2.41
N THR A 35 25.33 -18.92 -2.54
CA THR A 35 25.92 -20.20 -2.16
C THR A 35 27.15 -20.47 -3.01
N VAL A 36 28.30 -20.68 -2.35
CA VAL A 36 29.56 -21.04 -3.00
C VAL A 36 29.85 -22.53 -2.82
N PHE A 37 30.50 -23.14 -3.81
CA PHE A 37 30.98 -24.52 -3.69
C PHE A 37 32.27 -24.53 -2.86
N GLU A 38 32.17 -24.92 -1.60
CA GLU A 38 33.33 -25.06 -0.73
C GLU A 38 33.88 -26.49 -0.78
N THR A 39 35.19 -26.64 -0.94
CA THR A 39 35.85 -27.93 -0.80
C THR A 39 36.12 -28.18 0.68
N GLY A 40 35.43 -29.15 1.29
CA GLY A 40 35.61 -29.49 2.73
C GLY A 40 34.35 -29.42 3.60
N GLY A 41 33.21 -28.98 3.06
CA GLY A 41 31.88 -29.31 3.60
C GLY A 41 31.42 -28.58 4.87
N ALA A 42 31.91 -27.36 5.14
CA ALA A 42 31.43 -26.55 6.28
C ALA A 42 30.03 -25.97 6.03
N GLN A 43 29.78 -25.43 4.83
CA GLN A 43 28.47 -24.95 4.40
C GLN A 43 27.61 -26.10 3.83
N LYS A 44 26.54 -26.47 4.56
CA LYS A 44 25.56 -27.48 4.12
C LYS A 44 24.23 -26.90 3.65
N PHE A 45 24.00 -25.61 3.88
CA PHE A 45 22.77 -24.90 3.53
C PHE A 45 23.07 -23.77 2.55
N LYS A 46 22.05 -23.37 1.78
CA LYS A 46 22.17 -22.22 0.90
C LYS A 46 22.38 -20.94 1.70
N THR A 47 23.24 -20.05 1.21
CA THR A 47 23.42 -18.70 1.76
C THR A 47 22.66 -17.70 0.91
N PHE A 48 22.04 -16.71 1.57
CA PHE A 48 21.26 -15.69 0.91
C PHE A 48 21.64 -14.30 1.40
N ILE A 49 21.66 -13.32 0.50
CA ILE A 49 21.73 -11.90 0.82
C ILE A 49 20.38 -11.26 0.49
N GLY A 50 19.85 -10.46 1.41
CA GLY A 50 18.62 -9.71 1.18
C GLY A 50 18.85 -8.54 0.23
N GLY A 51 18.08 -8.49 -0.85
CA GLY A 51 18.05 -7.38 -1.81
C GLY A 51 17.08 -6.27 -1.39
N HIS A 52 16.60 -5.53 -2.39
CA HIS A 52 15.65 -4.43 -2.22
C HIS A 52 14.33 -4.92 -1.61
N THR A 53 13.81 -4.10 -0.71
CA THR A 53 12.47 -4.21 -0.15
C THR A 53 11.56 -3.28 -0.93
N GLU A 54 10.43 -3.80 -1.38
CA GLU A 54 9.43 -3.07 -2.14
C GLU A 54 8.08 -3.27 -1.46
N TRP A 55 7.25 -2.23 -1.47
CA TRP A 55 5.88 -2.35 -0.99
C TRP A 55 4.93 -1.63 -1.93
N SER A 56 3.78 -2.23 -2.13
CA SER A 56 2.75 -1.76 -3.06
C SER A 56 1.40 -2.27 -2.63
N GLY A 57 0.35 -1.79 -3.29
CA GLY A 57 -0.99 -2.18 -2.93
C GLY A 57 -2.04 -1.47 -3.74
N SER A 58 -3.28 -1.60 -3.29
CA SER A 58 -4.42 -0.90 -3.85
C SER A 58 -5.40 -0.53 -2.75
N PHE A 59 -6.19 0.51 -2.99
CA PHE A 59 -7.30 0.89 -2.12
C PHE A 59 -8.54 1.24 -2.93
N GLU A 60 -9.69 1.05 -2.30
CA GLU A 60 -10.99 1.55 -2.73
C GLU A 60 -11.47 2.56 -1.69
N ALA A 61 -11.81 3.77 -2.11
CA ALA A 61 -12.33 4.83 -1.26
C ALA A 61 -13.64 5.40 -1.81
N LEU A 62 -14.47 5.95 -0.94
CA LEU A 62 -15.69 6.65 -1.36
C LEU A 62 -15.35 8.09 -1.78
N ALA A 63 -15.99 8.57 -2.84
CA ALA A 63 -16.01 9.97 -3.19
C ALA A 63 -16.97 10.68 -2.22
N ASP A 64 -16.45 11.21 -1.12
CA ASP A 64 -17.22 12.00 -0.16
C ASP A 64 -17.20 13.49 -0.53
N ASP A 65 -18.25 14.24 -0.21
CA ASP A 65 -18.41 15.65 -0.57
C ASP A 65 -17.51 16.60 0.24
N THR A 66 -17.00 16.12 1.38
CA THR A 66 -16.26 16.96 2.33
C THR A 66 -14.74 16.91 2.11
N ASN A 67 -14.22 15.78 1.62
CA ASN A 67 -12.79 15.55 1.38
C ASN A 67 -12.57 14.84 0.03
N LEU A 68 -12.72 15.61 -1.05
CA LEU A 68 -12.54 15.11 -2.41
C LEU A 68 -11.06 14.91 -2.72
N LEU A 69 -10.64 13.66 -2.85
CA LEU A 69 -9.53 13.34 -3.75
C LEU A 69 -9.96 13.71 -5.17
N THR A 70 -9.28 14.70 -5.75
CA THR A 70 -9.52 15.16 -7.11
C THR A 70 -8.66 14.37 -8.08
N LEU A 71 -9.03 14.29 -9.36
CA LEU A 71 -8.17 13.68 -10.39
C LEU A 71 -6.75 14.27 -10.41
N ALA A 72 -6.57 15.52 -9.98
CA ALA A 72 -5.27 16.18 -9.89
C ALA A 72 -4.37 15.61 -8.79
N ASP A 73 -4.93 14.97 -7.76
CA ASP A 73 -4.18 14.29 -6.70
C ASP A 73 -3.55 12.97 -7.20
N PHE A 74 -3.89 12.54 -8.42
CA PHE A 74 -3.43 11.29 -9.03
C PHE A 74 -2.43 11.51 -10.19
N ASP A 75 -1.84 12.70 -10.32
CA ASP A 75 -0.93 13.08 -11.42
C ASP A 75 0.48 12.46 -11.33
N GLY A 76 0.60 11.24 -10.77
CA GLY A 76 1.87 10.52 -10.61
C GLY A 76 2.84 11.16 -9.61
N VAL A 77 2.37 12.13 -8.82
CA VAL A 77 3.16 12.80 -7.77
C VAL A 77 3.23 11.92 -6.53
N ALA A 78 4.39 11.91 -5.88
CA ALA A 78 4.57 11.21 -4.62
C ALA A 78 3.69 11.86 -3.52
N ALA A 79 2.85 11.07 -2.88
CA ALA A 79 1.96 11.50 -1.82
C ALA A 79 2.18 10.68 -0.54
N ALA A 80 2.01 11.31 0.62
CA ALA A 80 2.05 10.60 1.90
C ALA A 80 0.76 9.78 2.03
N LEU A 81 0.89 8.47 2.21
CA LEU A 81 -0.19 7.53 2.46
C LEU A 81 -0.19 7.14 3.94
N SER A 82 -1.38 7.08 4.52
CA SER A 82 -1.67 6.43 5.79
C SER A 82 -2.68 5.32 5.55
N LEU A 83 -2.55 4.18 6.22
CA LEU A 83 -3.53 3.10 6.22
C LEU A 83 -3.66 2.59 7.65
N THR A 84 -4.87 2.54 8.20
CA THR A 84 -5.11 2.03 9.54
C THR A 84 -5.95 0.75 9.46
N ASP A 85 -5.50 -0.29 10.16
CA ASP A 85 -6.24 -1.55 10.24
C ASP A 85 -7.30 -1.53 11.36
N GLY A 86 -8.04 -2.63 11.50
CA GLY A 86 -9.08 -2.75 12.53
C GLY A 86 -8.55 -2.86 13.97
N ASP A 87 -7.25 -3.12 14.13
CA ASP A 87 -6.57 -3.26 15.43
C ASP A 87 -5.86 -1.96 15.85
N GLY A 88 -5.93 -0.91 15.01
CA GLY A 88 -5.35 0.39 15.25
C GLY A 88 -3.90 0.54 14.77
N ASN A 89 -3.32 -0.47 14.13
CA ASN A 89 -1.99 -0.35 13.53
C ASN A 89 -2.07 0.58 12.34
N THR A 90 -1.16 1.55 12.29
CA THR A 90 -1.10 2.54 11.21
C THR A 90 0.16 2.36 10.38
N TYR A 91 -0.04 2.11 9.10
CA TYR A 91 0.99 1.99 8.07
C TYR A 91 1.15 3.33 7.38
N THR A 92 2.34 3.93 7.44
CA THR A 92 2.60 5.23 6.81
C THR A 92 3.80 5.17 5.88
N GLY A 93 3.73 5.89 4.77
CA GLY A 93 4.85 6.01 3.84
C GLY A 93 4.49 6.83 2.61
N ASN A 94 5.50 7.18 1.79
CA ASN A 94 5.27 7.91 0.56
C ASN A 94 5.01 6.94 -0.61
N VAL A 95 3.99 7.23 -1.41
CA VAL A 95 3.58 6.42 -2.56
C VAL A 95 3.44 7.24 -3.82
N ILE A 96 3.60 6.58 -4.96
CA ILE A 96 3.13 7.07 -6.26
C ILE A 96 1.87 6.28 -6.60
N LEU A 97 0.81 6.98 -7.00
CA LEU A 97 -0.44 6.36 -7.42
C LEU A 97 -0.42 6.03 -8.91
N SER A 98 -1.10 4.95 -9.26
CA SER A 98 -1.29 4.51 -10.64
C SER A 98 -2.63 3.81 -10.82
N ASN A 99 -3.04 3.62 -12.07
CA ASN A 99 -4.29 2.93 -12.43
C ASN A 99 -5.54 3.45 -11.72
N THR A 100 -5.60 4.75 -11.46
CA THR A 100 -6.75 5.36 -10.78
C THR A 100 -7.98 5.32 -11.66
N ALA A 101 -9.07 4.81 -11.12
CA ALA A 101 -10.38 4.78 -11.75
C ALA A 101 -11.45 5.37 -10.81
N MET A 102 -12.37 6.13 -11.39
CA MET A 102 -13.59 6.59 -10.72
C MET A 102 -14.78 5.81 -11.29
N GLU A 103 -15.55 5.20 -10.41
CA GLU A 103 -16.82 4.54 -10.76
C GLU A 103 -17.97 5.30 -10.10
N ASN A 104 -18.99 5.64 -10.88
CA ASN A 104 -20.17 6.34 -10.39
C ASN A 104 -21.41 5.75 -11.07
N ASP A 105 -22.16 4.93 -10.32
CA ASP A 105 -23.47 4.44 -10.74
C ASP A 105 -24.54 5.39 -10.21
N HIS A 106 -25.60 5.63 -10.98
CA HIS A 106 -26.74 6.42 -10.53
C HIS A 106 -27.38 5.89 -9.24
N ASN A 107 -27.24 4.58 -8.96
CA ASN A 107 -27.82 3.91 -7.80
C ASN A 107 -26.81 3.56 -6.69
N ASP A 108 -25.53 3.93 -6.84
CA ASP A 108 -24.49 3.64 -5.85
C ASP A 108 -23.70 4.91 -5.51
N VAL A 109 -22.95 4.88 -4.40
CA VAL A 109 -22.02 5.94 -4.05
C VAL A 109 -20.83 5.88 -5.00
N ALA A 110 -20.38 7.05 -5.46
CA ALA A 110 -19.17 7.14 -6.26
C ALA A 110 -17.96 6.57 -5.50
N LYS A 111 -17.15 5.78 -6.20
CA LYS A 111 -15.99 5.09 -5.67
C LYS A 111 -14.75 5.45 -6.46
N PHE A 112 -13.63 5.43 -5.76
CA PHE A 112 -12.30 5.57 -6.31
C PHE A 112 -11.50 4.32 -6.01
N THR A 113 -10.88 3.76 -7.04
CA THR A 113 -9.93 2.67 -6.89
C THR A 113 -8.59 3.11 -7.46
N SER A 114 -7.51 2.89 -6.71
CA SER A 114 -6.16 3.21 -7.18
C SER A 114 -5.17 2.16 -6.71
N ASP A 115 -4.20 1.87 -7.57
CA ASP A 115 -2.98 1.17 -7.19
C ASP A 115 -1.97 2.19 -6.64
N PHE A 116 -1.07 1.72 -5.79
CA PHE A 116 0.00 2.53 -5.24
C PHE A 116 1.33 1.76 -5.16
N GLN A 117 2.42 2.49 -5.37
CA GLN A 117 3.78 2.00 -5.26
C GLN A 117 4.55 2.83 -4.23
N GLY A 118 5.06 2.17 -3.19
CA GLY A 118 5.91 2.77 -2.17
C GLY A 118 7.24 3.26 -2.74
N THR A 119 7.65 4.46 -2.33
CA THR A 119 8.90 5.12 -2.77
C THR A 119 9.94 5.29 -1.66
N GLY A 120 9.67 4.76 -0.47
CA GLY A 120 10.55 4.89 0.69
C GLY A 120 10.24 3.90 1.80
N THR A 121 10.67 4.21 3.02
CA THR A 121 10.40 3.37 4.19
C THR A 121 8.91 3.35 4.49
N LEU A 122 8.39 2.15 4.71
CA LEU A 122 7.08 1.93 5.32
C LEU A 122 7.26 1.89 6.84
N ALA A 123 6.61 2.79 7.56
CA ALA A 123 6.57 2.78 9.02
C ALA A 123 5.26 2.14 9.52
N VAL A 124 5.34 1.44 10.64
CA VAL A 124 4.19 0.83 11.32
C VAL A 124 4.21 1.29 12.77
N SER A 125 3.09 1.84 13.24
CA SER A 125 2.90 2.33 14.62
C SER A 125 1.59 1.85 15.21
#